data_AF-A0AA37RLF9-F1
#
_entry.id   AF-A0AA37RLF9-F1
#
_cell.length_a   1.000
_cell.length_b   1.000
_cell.length_c   1.000
_cell.angle_alpha   90.00
_cell.angle_beta   90.00
_cell.angle_gamma   90.00
#
_symmetry.space_group_name_H-M   'P 1'
#
loop_
_entity.id
_entity.type
_entity.pdbx_description
1 polymer ?
#
loop_
_entity_poly.entity_id
_entity_poly.type
_entity_poly.pdbx_seq_one_letter_code
_entity_poly.pdbx_strand_id
1 'polypeptide(L)'
;MVREPANSSYDIHDKPTELAQYAQTYWPYVALAANAYNLSWPDYQQKLAGSNQKADQGPVDEPFAQACKPHSKQLIPTPGWYGWPAFPSQPLAERAEKAKLFFSVWEYRGGQGTDKATEVAIVFRGTEADQRQDWFSNARWFIPTWLRGEDQYDVTKNELAKEFEAEIQQRIAEHKLPANVKITSVGHSLGGGLAQQLAYALPRSAPYPVKVSKVIAFNSSPVTGWFSTANPPRDENTKGLEIDRVFEHGEALAYVRLPINIIAPPNKRDSYVKDLRFNLKVTPGGVSNHGSQFFACRLAEVAGATKGTIHTESFANEEEVKPEVSVFGAVSK
;
A
#
# COMPACT_ATOMS: atom_id res chain seq x y z
N MET A 1 -1.38 -5.83 -18.45
CA MET A 1 -2.21 -4.83 -19.14
C MET A 1 -1.99 -3.47 -18.50
N VAL A 2 -1.84 -2.42 -19.28
CA VAL A 2 -1.58 -1.06 -18.80
C VAL A 2 -2.54 -0.09 -19.46
N ARG A 3 -3.09 0.86 -18.71
CA ARG A 3 -3.84 1.99 -19.25
C ARG A 3 -3.14 3.26 -18.84
N GLU A 4 -2.53 3.91 -19.81
CA GLU A 4 -1.86 5.19 -19.61
C GLU A 4 -2.86 6.33 -19.37
N PRO A 5 -2.45 7.43 -18.69
CA PRO A 5 -3.35 8.53 -18.34
C PRO A 5 -4.11 9.15 -19.52
N ALA A 6 -3.50 9.17 -20.71
CA ALA A 6 -4.10 9.73 -21.92
C ALA A 6 -5.01 8.74 -22.68
N ASN A 7 -5.01 7.46 -22.29
CA ASN A 7 -5.65 6.39 -23.05
C ASN A 7 -6.98 5.96 -22.42
N SER A 8 -7.99 5.69 -23.25
CA SER A 8 -9.28 5.15 -22.81
C SER A 8 -9.27 3.62 -22.73
N SER A 9 -8.39 2.96 -23.50
CA SER A 9 -8.22 1.50 -23.58
C SER A 9 -6.98 1.00 -22.84
N TYR A 10 -6.94 -0.31 -22.59
CA TYR A 10 -5.76 -0.98 -22.06
C TYR A 10 -4.88 -1.52 -23.19
N ASP A 11 -3.58 -1.33 -23.05
CA ASP A 11 -2.55 -1.98 -23.83
C ASP A 11 -2.17 -3.32 -23.17
N ILE A 12 -2.05 -4.36 -23.99
CA ILE A 12 -1.69 -5.70 -23.53
C ILE A 12 -0.17 -5.86 -23.65
N HIS A 13 0.45 -6.12 -22.52
CA HIS A 13 1.87 -6.45 -22.39
C HIS A 13 1.97 -7.92 -22.01
N ASP A 14 2.19 -8.79 -23.00
CA ASP A 14 2.26 -10.24 -22.86
C ASP A 14 3.70 -10.79 -22.94
N LYS A 15 4.65 -9.96 -23.37
CA LYS A 15 6.06 -10.32 -23.41
C LYS A 15 6.62 -10.45 -21.98
N PRO A 16 7.30 -11.57 -21.65
CA PRO A 16 7.90 -11.78 -20.33
C PRO A 16 8.83 -10.65 -19.89
N THR A 17 9.56 -10.04 -20.83
CA THR A 17 10.48 -8.92 -20.57
C THR A 17 9.77 -7.67 -20.08
N GLU A 18 8.60 -7.34 -20.65
CA GLU A 18 7.81 -6.17 -20.28
C GLU A 18 7.16 -6.41 -18.90
N LEU A 19 6.63 -7.62 -18.67
CA LEU A 19 6.11 -8.02 -17.37
C LEU A 19 7.17 -7.92 -16.27
N ALA A 20 8.39 -8.40 -16.52
CA ALA A 20 9.50 -8.33 -15.58
C ALA A 20 9.90 -6.88 -15.25
N GLN A 21 9.87 -5.96 -16.21
CA GLN A 21 10.16 -4.53 -15.97
C GLN A 21 9.15 -3.88 -15.04
N TYR A 22 7.85 -4.13 -15.27
CA TYR A 22 6.82 -3.66 -14.34
C TYR A 22 6.95 -4.33 -12.98
N ALA A 23 7.23 -5.63 -12.93
CA ALA A 23 7.44 -6.34 -11.67
C ALA A 23 8.62 -5.75 -10.88
N GLN A 24 9.76 -5.52 -11.51
CA GLN A 24 10.93 -4.84 -10.93
C GLN A 24 10.59 -3.48 -10.32
N THR A 25 9.71 -2.74 -10.98
CA THR A 25 9.27 -1.42 -10.50
C THR A 25 8.36 -1.52 -9.27
N TYR A 26 7.39 -2.44 -9.27
CA TYR A 26 6.31 -2.42 -8.27
C TYR A 26 6.48 -3.40 -7.11
N TRP A 27 7.29 -4.46 -7.26
CA TRP A 27 7.45 -5.48 -6.22
C TRP A 27 7.89 -4.93 -4.86
N PRO A 28 8.82 -3.94 -4.74
CA PRO A 28 9.24 -3.45 -3.43
C PRO A 28 8.10 -2.76 -2.71
N TYR A 29 7.31 -1.96 -3.44
CA TYR A 29 6.18 -1.21 -2.89
C TYR A 29 5.04 -2.11 -2.44
N VAL A 30 4.73 -3.17 -3.18
CA VAL A 30 3.70 -4.13 -2.75
C VAL A 30 4.21 -4.97 -1.56
N ALA A 31 5.51 -5.28 -1.49
CA ALA A 31 6.11 -5.94 -0.34
C ALA A 31 6.01 -5.05 0.91
N LEU A 32 6.30 -3.75 0.81
CA LEU A 32 6.06 -2.79 1.88
C LEU A 32 4.58 -2.74 2.30
N ALA A 33 3.66 -2.67 1.33
CA ALA A 33 2.22 -2.66 1.60
C ALA A 33 1.72 -3.96 2.27
N ALA A 34 2.29 -5.11 1.90
CA ALA A 34 2.02 -6.39 2.53
C ALA A 34 2.59 -6.44 3.96
N ASN A 35 3.81 -5.97 4.15
CA ASN A 35 4.48 -5.88 5.44
C ASN A 35 3.70 -5.05 6.45
N ALA A 36 2.99 -4.01 6.02
CA ALA A 36 2.13 -3.21 6.88
C ALA A 36 1.09 -4.06 7.65
N TYR A 37 0.63 -5.19 7.10
CA TYR A 37 -0.30 -6.11 7.77
C TYR A 37 0.35 -6.94 8.90
N ASN A 38 1.68 -7.09 8.87
CA ASN A 38 2.44 -7.78 9.90
C ASN A 38 2.97 -6.84 11.00
N LEU A 39 2.63 -5.56 10.90
CA LEU A 39 2.98 -4.51 11.85
C LEU A 39 1.72 -4.00 12.57
N SER A 40 1.89 -3.59 13.82
CA SER A 40 0.82 -3.08 14.67
C SER A 40 1.38 -2.17 15.75
N TRP A 41 0.56 -1.25 16.23
CA TRP A 41 0.84 -0.54 17.48
C TRP A 41 0.78 -1.52 18.66
N PRO A 42 1.61 -1.36 19.71
CA PRO A 42 2.79 -0.49 19.81
C PRO A 42 4.08 -1.15 19.26
N ASP A 43 4.06 -2.45 18.95
CA ASP A 43 5.25 -3.29 18.71
C ASP A 43 6.01 -3.00 17.41
N TYR A 44 5.46 -2.18 16.52
CA TYR A 44 6.04 -1.92 15.20
C TYR A 44 7.49 -1.41 15.25
N GLN A 45 7.87 -0.61 16.26
CA GLN A 45 9.20 0.00 16.36
C GLN A 45 10.30 -1.06 16.40
N GLN A 46 10.11 -2.10 17.24
CA GLN A 46 11.06 -3.20 17.37
C GLN A 46 11.14 -4.02 16.09
N LYS A 47 10.01 -4.26 15.43
CA LYS A 47 9.97 -4.97 14.13
C LYS A 47 10.68 -4.19 13.04
N LEU A 48 10.47 -2.88 12.94
CA LEU A 48 11.16 -2.03 11.97
C LEU A 48 12.67 -1.95 12.27
N ALA A 49 13.06 -1.78 13.52
CA ALA A 49 14.47 -1.77 13.92
C ALA A 49 15.16 -3.11 13.57
N GLY A 50 14.52 -4.24 13.86
CA GLY A 50 15.00 -5.56 13.49
C GLY A 50 15.07 -5.76 11.97
N SER A 51 14.11 -5.21 11.22
CA SER A 51 14.14 -5.23 9.75
C SER A 51 15.32 -4.42 9.20
N ASN A 52 15.59 -3.24 9.77
CA ASN A 52 16.70 -2.38 9.35
C ASN A 52 18.06 -3.07 9.57
N GLN A 53 18.22 -3.78 10.69
CA GLN A 53 19.45 -4.55 10.94
C GLN A 53 19.67 -5.66 9.91
N LYS A 54 18.58 -6.25 9.40
CA LYS A 54 18.62 -7.33 8.41
C LYS A 54 18.67 -6.82 6.96
N ALA A 55 18.33 -5.55 6.71
CA ALA A 55 18.29 -4.98 5.36
C ALA A 55 19.66 -5.02 4.65
N ASP A 56 20.75 -5.01 5.41
CA ASP A 56 22.13 -5.09 4.92
C ASP A 56 22.75 -6.49 5.00
N GLN A 57 22.03 -7.48 5.53
CA GLN A 57 22.57 -8.80 5.85
C GLN A 57 22.24 -9.84 4.76
N GLY A 58 23.25 -10.15 3.95
CA GLY A 58 23.37 -11.44 3.25
C GLY A 58 22.33 -11.74 2.14
N PRO A 59 22.28 -13.00 1.68
CA PRO A 59 21.33 -13.41 0.64
C PRO A 59 19.88 -13.37 1.13
N VAL A 60 19.01 -12.73 0.34
CA VAL A 60 17.57 -12.56 0.65
C VAL A 60 16.74 -13.83 0.49
N ASP A 61 17.33 -14.91 -0.02
CA ASP A 61 16.63 -16.13 -0.44
C ASP A 61 15.93 -16.84 0.73
N GLU A 62 16.61 -17.01 1.88
CA GLU A 62 16.00 -17.61 3.08
C GLU A 62 14.90 -16.72 3.69
N PRO A 63 15.13 -15.41 3.90
CA PRO A 63 14.07 -14.49 4.32
C PRO A 63 12.83 -14.53 3.41
N PHE A 64 13.00 -14.60 2.08
CA PHE A 64 11.89 -14.80 1.14
C PHE A 64 11.19 -16.15 1.38
N ALA A 65 11.93 -17.25 1.54
CA ALA A 65 11.35 -18.56 1.81
C ALA A 65 10.53 -18.61 3.11
N GLN A 66 10.88 -17.80 4.11
CA GLN A 66 10.13 -17.71 5.37
C GLN A 66 8.89 -16.79 5.25
N ALA A 67 9.01 -15.66 4.54
CA ALA A 67 7.94 -14.68 4.39
C ALA A 67 6.89 -15.07 3.33
N CYS A 68 7.30 -15.77 2.28
CA CYS A 68 6.45 -16.20 1.18
C CYS A 68 5.81 -17.56 1.43
N LYS A 69 5.16 -17.68 2.58
CA LYS A 69 4.31 -18.81 2.96
C LYS A 69 2.95 -18.29 3.39
N PRO A 70 1.87 -19.04 3.16
CA PRO A 70 0.58 -18.67 3.68
C PRO A 70 0.62 -18.41 5.19
N HIS A 71 -0.12 -17.39 5.63
CA HIS A 71 -0.21 -16.96 7.03
C HIS A 71 1.12 -16.60 7.70
N SER A 72 2.22 -16.44 6.96
CA SER A 72 3.50 -16.05 7.55
C SER A 72 3.43 -14.64 8.10
N LYS A 73 3.86 -14.51 9.37
CA LYS A 73 3.99 -13.22 10.07
C LYS A 73 5.35 -12.56 9.84
N GLN A 74 6.23 -13.20 9.06
CA GLN A 74 7.53 -12.64 8.73
C GLN A 74 7.37 -11.50 7.72
N LEU A 75 8.22 -10.48 7.84
CA LEU A 75 8.25 -9.40 6.86
C LEU A 75 8.91 -9.91 5.57
N ILE A 76 8.29 -9.62 4.43
CA ILE A 76 8.87 -9.82 3.11
C ILE A 76 10.10 -8.92 3.00
N PRO A 77 11.26 -9.45 2.57
CA PRO A 77 12.47 -8.66 2.41
C PRO A 77 12.29 -7.50 1.43
N THR A 78 12.74 -6.30 1.82
CA THR A 78 12.74 -5.10 0.98
C THR A 78 14.13 -4.47 0.98
N PRO A 79 15.10 -5.02 0.22
CA PRO A 79 16.48 -4.55 0.22
C PRO A 79 16.58 -3.07 -0.16
N GLY A 80 17.45 -2.34 0.55
CA GLY A 80 17.62 -0.90 0.39
C GLY A 80 16.53 -0.04 1.02
N TRP A 81 15.47 -0.63 1.58
CA TRP A 81 14.44 0.09 2.34
C TRP A 81 14.66 -0.05 3.84
N TYR A 82 14.66 1.09 4.53
CA TYR A 82 14.86 1.18 5.97
C TYR A 82 13.68 1.90 6.61
N GLY A 83 13.02 1.26 7.57
CA GLY A 83 11.90 1.84 8.31
C GLY A 83 12.34 2.94 9.27
N TRP A 84 11.44 3.84 9.63
CA TRP A 84 11.64 4.87 10.64
C TRP A 84 11.03 4.41 11.98
N PRO A 85 11.78 3.69 12.84
CA PRO A 85 11.23 3.15 14.08
C PRO A 85 10.86 4.23 15.12
N ALA A 86 11.40 5.45 14.99
CA ALA A 86 11.13 6.56 15.91
C ALA A 86 9.93 7.43 15.48
N PHE A 87 9.30 7.14 14.34
CA PHE A 87 8.14 7.88 13.82
C PHE A 87 6.92 6.96 13.73
N PRO A 88 5.72 7.40 14.13
CA PRO A 88 5.35 8.73 14.62
C PRO A 88 5.66 8.95 16.10
N SER A 89 5.37 10.16 16.58
CA SER A 89 5.25 10.47 18.00
C SER A 89 4.21 9.57 18.68
N GLN A 90 4.40 9.33 19.97
CA GLN A 90 3.49 8.51 20.76
C GLN A 90 2.03 9.04 20.74
N PRO A 91 1.76 10.35 20.87
CA PRO A 91 0.38 10.86 20.79
C PRO A 91 -0.31 10.55 19.46
N LEU A 92 0.40 10.67 18.33
CA LEU A 92 -0.16 10.32 17.02
C LEU A 92 -0.33 8.81 16.87
N ALA A 93 0.59 7.98 17.38
CA ALA A 93 0.44 6.53 17.40
C ALA A 93 -0.84 6.10 18.15
N GLU A 94 -1.07 6.63 19.36
CA GLU A 94 -2.23 6.34 20.19
C GLU A 94 -3.55 6.74 19.50
N ARG A 95 -3.58 7.91 18.86
CA ARG A 95 -4.76 8.36 18.12
C ARG A 95 -4.98 7.56 16.84
N ALA A 96 -3.93 7.23 16.11
CA ALA A 96 -4.00 6.35 14.94
C ALA A 96 -4.55 4.97 15.34
N GLU A 97 -4.08 4.39 16.43
CA GLU A 97 -4.60 3.12 16.96
C GLU A 97 -6.09 3.21 17.30
N LYS A 98 -6.51 4.28 17.99
CA LYS A 98 -7.92 4.52 18.31
C LYS A 98 -8.80 4.62 17.06
N ALA A 99 -8.30 5.28 16.02
CA ALA A 99 -8.97 5.38 14.72
C ALA A 99 -8.86 4.10 13.87
N LYS A 100 -8.16 3.06 14.35
CA LYS A 100 -7.84 1.83 13.60
C LYS A 100 -6.95 2.06 12.37
N LEU A 101 -6.22 3.17 12.34
CA LEU A 101 -5.23 3.52 11.34
C LEU A 101 -3.89 2.90 11.70
N PHE A 102 -3.22 2.27 10.73
CA PHE A 102 -1.82 1.91 10.83
C PHE A 102 -1.06 2.38 9.60
N PHE A 103 0.13 2.93 9.82
CA PHE A 103 1.06 3.31 8.78
C PHE A 103 2.49 3.06 9.24
N SER A 104 3.40 2.99 8.28
CA SER A 104 4.84 2.94 8.52
C SER A 104 5.55 3.83 7.50
N VAL A 105 6.69 4.40 7.88
CA VAL A 105 7.51 5.21 6.98
C VAL A 105 8.83 4.50 6.74
N TRP A 106 9.25 4.49 5.49
CA TRP A 106 10.45 3.84 5.00
C TRP A 106 11.22 4.81 4.13
N GLU A 107 12.55 4.74 4.15
CA GLU A 107 13.40 5.46 3.21
C GLU A 107 14.21 4.48 2.38
N TYR A 108 14.35 4.79 1.09
CA TYR A 108 15.19 4.04 0.18
C TYR A 108 16.57 4.67 0.11
N ARG A 109 17.58 3.89 0.47
CA ARG A 109 18.99 4.22 0.33
C ARG A 109 19.55 3.24 -0.70
N GLY A 110 19.87 3.73 -1.91
CA GLY A 110 20.32 2.90 -3.03
C GLY A 110 21.28 1.79 -2.58
N GLY A 111 20.97 0.55 -2.96
CA GLY A 111 21.52 -0.66 -2.35
C GLY A 111 23.04 -0.66 -2.15
N GLN A 112 23.47 -1.18 -0.99
CA GLN A 112 24.86 -1.36 -0.51
C GLN A 112 25.72 -0.09 -0.59
N GLY A 113 25.72 0.69 0.51
CA GLY A 113 26.76 1.69 0.79
C GLY A 113 26.44 3.13 0.42
N THR A 114 25.19 3.46 0.07
CA THR A 114 24.77 4.86 -0.02
C THR A 114 24.15 5.33 1.30
N ASP A 115 24.76 6.32 1.95
CA ASP A 115 24.19 6.95 3.16
C ASP A 115 23.04 7.93 2.84
N LYS A 116 22.74 8.14 1.55
CA LYS A 116 21.80 9.16 1.10
C LYS A 116 20.49 8.54 0.65
N ALA A 117 19.42 8.85 1.38
CA ALA A 117 18.07 8.50 0.99
C ALA A 117 17.65 9.28 -0.27
N THR A 118 17.12 8.57 -1.26
CA THR A 118 16.61 9.18 -2.51
C THR A 118 15.09 9.25 -2.55
N GLU A 119 14.43 8.44 -1.74
CA GLU A 119 12.97 8.32 -1.68
C GLU A 119 12.51 8.02 -0.26
N VAL A 120 11.37 8.56 0.13
CA VAL A 120 10.63 8.22 1.34
C VAL A 120 9.26 7.68 0.94
N ALA A 121 8.95 6.47 1.40
CA ALA A 121 7.65 5.85 1.24
C ALA A 121 6.88 5.85 2.56
N ILE A 122 5.66 6.40 2.56
CA ILE A 122 4.71 6.21 3.65
C ILE A 122 3.65 5.19 3.24
N VAL A 123 3.51 4.14 4.05
CA VAL A 123 2.82 2.91 3.68
C VAL A 123 1.65 2.69 4.61
N PHE A 124 0.44 2.70 4.06
CA PHE A 124 -0.82 2.54 4.80
C PHE A 124 -1.32 1.10 4.76
N ARG A 125 -1.66 0.58 5.94
CA ARG A 125 -2.36 -0.71 6.07
C ARG A 125 -3.83 -0.56 5.69
N GLY A 126 -4.39 -1.56 5.04
CA GLY A 126 -5.85 -1.68 4.90
C GLY A 126 -6.50 -2.43 6.08
N THR A 127 -7.78 -2.70 5.98
CA THR A 127 -8.55 -3.62 6.84
C THR A 127 -8.03 -5.07 6.89
N GLU A 128 -8.09 -5.81 8.00
CA GLU A 128 -7.68 -7.23 8.03
C GLU A 128 -8.71 -8.20 7.39
N ALA A 129 -8.30 -9.47 7.21
CA ALA A 129 -8.92 -10.47 6.33
C ALA A 129 -10.17 -11.18 6.88
N ASP A 130 -10.29 -11.23 8.20
CA ASP A 130 -11.40 -11.81 8.96
C ASP A 130 -12.72 -11.05 8.76
N GLN A 131 -12.67 -9.82 8.24
CA GLN A 131 -13.85 -8.99 7.96
C GLN A 131 -14.24 -8.97 6.47
N ARG A 132 -13.64 -9.78 5.59
CA ARG A 132 -13.71 -9.60 4.10
C ARG A 132 -15.13 -9.68 3.49
N GLN A 133 -16.08 -10.38 4.09
CA GLN A 133 -17.50 -10.28 3.71
C GLN A 133 -18.18 -8.99 4.20
N ASP A 134 -17.73 -8.45 5.33
CA ASP A 134 -18.17 -7.15 5.87
C ASP A 134 -17.56 -5.97 5.14
N TRP A 135 -16.39 -6.12 4.53
CA TRP A 135 -15.72 -5.06 3.78
C TRP A 135 -16.48 -4.56 2.55
N PHE A 136 -17.18 -5.46 1.85
CA PHE A 136 -18.02 -5.11 0.70
C PHE A 136 -19.40 -4.62 1.12
N SER A 137 -19.94 -5.19 2.21
CA SER A 137 -21.27 -4.89 2.74
C SER A 137 -21.29 -3.60 3.57
N ASN A 138 -20.16 -3.26 4.20
CA ASN A 138 -19.92 -2.06 4.99
C ASN A 138 -18.91 -1.16 4.28
N ALA A 139 -19.16 -0.81 3.01
CA ALA A 139 -18.65 0.42 2.42
C ALA A 139 -19.20 1.61 3.23
N ARG A 140 -18.69 1.76 4.47
CA ARG A 140 -18.92 2.76 5.50
C ARG A 140 -18.34 4.07 4.98
N TRP A 141 -18.83 4.49 3.83
CA TRP A 141 -18.68 5.77 3.19
C TRP A 141 -20.07 6.38 2.91
N PHE A 142 -21.11 5.54 2.82
CA PHE A 142 -22.51 5.97 2.63
C PHE A 142 -23.25 6.44 3.91
N ILE A 143 -22.69 6.22 5.11
CA ILE A 143 -23.20 6.79 6.36
C ILE A 143 -22.64 8.22 6.50
N PRO A 144 -23.45 9.26 6.70
CA PRO A 144 -22.96 10.63 6.83
C PRO A 144 -21.91 10.84 7.95
N THR A 145 -20.92 11.72 7.71
CA THR A 145 -19.78 12.01 8.61
C THR A 145 -20.19 12.43 10.03
N TRP A 146 -21.31 13.14 10.19
CA TRP A 146 -21.86 13.55 11.51
C TRP A 146 -22.28 12.39 12.43
N LEU A 147 -22.38 11.15 11.92
CA LEU A 147 -22.79 9.95 12.65
C LEU A 147 -21.59 9.03 12.99
N ARG A 148 -20.36 9.41 12.60
CA ARG A 148 -19.21 8.49 12.54
C ARG A 148 -18.12 8.70 13.58
N GLY A 149 -18.03 9.88 14.20
CA GLY A 149 -16.84 10.28 14.95
C GLY A 149 -15.61 10.44 14.04
N GLU A 150 -14.45 10.70 14.65
CA GLU A 150 -13.16 10.78 13.96
C GLU A 150 -12.77 9.42 13.36
N ASP A 151 -12.44 9.40 12.07
CA ASP A 151 -12.04 8.19 11.35
C ASP A 151 -10.60 8.23 10.83
N GLN A 152 -10.16 7.15 10.18
CA GLN A 152 -8.80 7.01 9.66
C GLN A 152 -8.41 8.12 8.67
N TYR A 153 -9.36 8.69 7.92
CA TYR A 153 -9.11 9.76 6.96
C TYR A 153 -9.00 11.11 7.67
N ASP A 154 -9.77 11.32 8.73
CA ASP A 154 -9.64 12.49 9.59
C ASP A 154 -8.27 12.54 10.26
N VAL A 155 -7.84 11.45 10.90
CA VAL A 155 -6.48 11.38 11.51
C VAL A 155 -5.40 11.54 10.45
N THR A 156 -5.57 10.92 9.28
CA THR A 156 -4.60 11.03 8.17
C THR A 156 -4.43 12.48 7.70
N LYS A 157 -5.54 13.19 7.46
CA LYS A 157 -5.50 14.55 6.88
C LYS A 157 -5.18 15.64 7.91
N ASN A 158 -5.65 15.48 9.15
CA ASN A 158 -5.59 16.56 10.15
C ASN A 158 -4.32 16.51 11.00
N GLU A 159 -3.73 15.33 11.16
CA GLU A 159 -2.66 15.08 12.15
C GLU A 159 -1.44 14.45 11.51
N LEU A 160 -1.60 13.28 10.89
CA LEU A 160 -0.48 12.60 10.23
C LEU A 160 0.13 13.49 9.15
N ALA A 161 -0.68 14.17 8.33
CA ALA A 161 -0.16 15.07 7.31
C ALA A 161 0.76 16.17 7.87
N LYS A 162 0.44 16.72 9.05
CA LYS A 162 1.24 17.77 9.69
C LYS A 162 2.50 17.21 10.32
N GLU A 163 2.37 16.10 11.04
CA GLU A 163 3.52 15.49 11.73
C GLU A 163 4.51 14.89 10.73
N PHE A 164 4.01 14.29 9.64
CA PHE A 164 4.85 13.79 8.56
C PHE A 164 5.56 14.92 7.81
N GLU A 165 4.89 16.05 7.52
CA GLU A 165 5.55 17.24 6.97
C GLU A 165 6.67 17.71 7.91
N ALA A 166 6.39 17.84 9.21
CA ALA A 166 7.35 18.29 10.20
C ALA A 166 8.58 17.37 10.30
N GLU A 167 8.38 16.05 10.34
CA GLU A 167 9.46 15.06 10.35
C GLU A 167 10.34 15.17 9.08
N ILE A 168 9.73 15.35 7.90
CA ILE A 168 10.46 15.55 6.65
C ILE A 168 11.29 16.85 6.71
N GLN A 169 10.69 17.96 7.16
CA GLN A 169 11.40 19.23 7.31
C GLN A 169 12.59 19.10 8.27
N GLN A 170 12.39 18.45 9.41
CA GLN A 170 13.43 18.23 10.39
C GLN A 170 14.59 17.41 9.80
N ARG A 171 14.29 16.30 9.12
CA ARG A 171 15.34 15.47 8.48
C ARG A 171 16.08 16.19 7.35
N ILE A 172 15.42 17.08 6.61
CA ILE A 172 16.07 17.95 5.62
C ILE A 172 17.02 18.93 6.32
N ALA A 173 16.55 19.59 7.39
CA ALA A 173 17.35 20.53 8.17
C ALA A 173 18.58 19.85 8.84
N GLU A 174 18.43 18.59 9.24
CA GLU A 174 19.51 17.76 9.81
C GLU A 174 20.39 17.08 8.75
N HIS A 175 20.19 17.38 7.46
CA HIS A 175 20.90 16.76 6.33
C HIS A 175 20.78 15.23 6.22
N LYS A 176 19.77 14.64 6.88
CA LYS A 176 19.43 13.21 6.78
C LYS A 176 18.66 12.88 5.50
N LEU A 177 17.91 13.85 4.98
CA LEU A 177 17.24 13.76 3.68
C LEU A 177 17.66 14.93 2.79
N PRO A 178 17.79 14.73 1.46
CA PRO A 178 17.99 15.84 0.54
C PRO A 178 16.68 16.64 0.39
N ALA A 179 16.80 17.95 0.13
CA ALA A 179 15.63 18.83 -0.02
C ALA A 179 14.71 18.45 -1.20
N ASN A 180 15.22 17.71 -2.18
CA ASN A 180 14.49 17.19 -3.33
C ASN A 180 14.14 15.69 -3.21
N VAL A 181 14.13 15.14 -1.99
CA VAL A 181 13.75 13.74 -1.75
C VAL A 181 12.38 13.43 -2.37
N LYS A 182 12.28 12.30 -3.07
CA LYS A 182 10.99 11.86 -3.62
C LYS A 182 10.12 11.32 -2.51
N ILE A 183 8.84 11.69 -2.49
CA ILE A 183 7.89 11.16 -1.53
C ILE A 183 6.85 10.34 -2.28
N THR A 184 6.70 9.09 -1.84
CA THR A 184 5.75 8.14 -2.40
C THR A 184 4.77 7.72 -1.29
N SER A 185 3.47 7.82 -1.52
CA SER A 185 2.48 7.21 -0.62
C SER A 185 1.99 5.90 -1.21
N VAL A 186 1.94 4.87 -0.37
CA VAL A 186 1.67 3.50 -0.80
C VAL A 186 0.55 2.93 0.07
N GLY A 187 -0.32 2.11 -0.52
CA GLY A 187 -1.25 1.35 0.29
C GLY A 187 -2.02 0.30 -0.48
N HIS A 188 -2.56 -0.67 0.26
CA HIS A 188 -3.38 -1.75 -0.26
C HIS A 188 -4.82 -1.63 0.21
N SER A 189 -5.81 -1.93 -0.65
CA SER A 189 -7.23 -1.87 -0.31
C SER A 189 -7.63 -0.46 0.21
N LEU A 190 -8.13 -0.35 1.46
CA LEU A 190 -8.39 0.94 2.13
C LEU A 190 -7.14 1.82 2.24
N GLY A 191 -5.96 1.22 2.42
CA GLY A 191 -4.70 1.93 2.49
C GLY A 191 -4.38 2.71 1.22
N GLY A 192 -4.82 2.23 0.05
CA GLY A 192 -4.64 2.96 -1.21
C GLY A 192 -5.44 4.27 -1.27
N GLY A 193 -6.60 4.32 -0.60
CA GLY A 193 -7.39 5.53 -0.44
C GLY A 193 -6.78 6.50 0.57
N LEU A 194 -6.24 5.99 1.68
CA LEU A 194 -5.50 6.78 2.67
C LEU A 194 -4.22 7.38 2.08
N ALA A 195 -3.52 6.63 1.22
CA ALA A 195 -2.35 7.12 0.49
C ALA A 195 -2.67 8.32 -0.40
N GLN A 196 -3.81 8.29 -1.10
CA GLN A 196 -4.31 9.43 -1.87
C GLN A 196 -4.75 10.59 -0.97
N GLN A 197 -5.47 10.30 0.12
CA GLN A 197 -5.90 11.30 1.10
C GLN A 197 -4.72 12.09 1.67
N LEU A 198 -3.62 11.42 2.02
CA LEU A 198 -2.40 12.08 2.47
C LEU A 198 -1.80 12.97 1.36
N ALA A 199 -1.71 12.45 0.13
CA ALA A 199 -1.17 13.20 -1.00
C ALA A 199 -1.93 14.51 -1.23
N TYR A 200 -3.25 14.49 -1.04
CA TYR A 200 -4.09 15.68 -1.15
C TYR A 200 -3.98 16.63 0.05
N ALA A 201 -3.76 16.09 1.26
CA ALA A 201 -3.87 16.84 2.51
C ALA A 201 -2.57 17.42 3.05
N LEU A 202 -1.40 17.10 2.47
CA LEU A 202 -0.13 17.62 2.95
C LEU A 202 -0.16 19.16 3.03
N PRO A 203 0.24 19.75 4.18
CA PRO A 203 0.33 21.19 4.27
C PRO A 203 1.38 21.75 3.30
N ARG A 204 1.27 23.04 3.06
CA ARG A 204 2.13 23.78 2.13
C ARG A 204 2.86 24.96 2.79
N SER A 205 2.79 25.03 4.11
CA SER A 205 3.25 26.16 4.92
C SER A 205 4.74 26.12 5.26
N ALA A 206 5.44 25.05 4.94
CA ALA A 206 6.83 24.84 5.31
C ALA A 206 7.85 25.51 4.35
N PRO A 207 9.08 25.82 4.84
CA PRO A 207 10.14 26.45 4.04
C PRO A 207 10.56 25.61 2.84
N TYR A 208 10.47 24.28 2.93
CA TYR A 208 10.58 23.37 1.79
C TYR A 208 9.21 22.77 1.51
N PRO A 209 8.48 23.17 0.44
CA PRO A 209 7.16 22.62 0.16
C PRO A 209 7.21 21.10 -0.04
N VAL A 210 6.72 20.37 0.95
CA VAL A 210 6.64 18.91 0.91
C VAL A 210 5.44 18.52 0.08
N LYS A 211 5.63 17.67 -0.92
CA LYS A 211 4.51 17.08 -1.66
C LYS A 211 4.75 15.61 -1.93
N VAL A 212 3.68 14.83 -1.92
CA VAL A 212 3.72 13.48 -2.49
C VAL A 212 3.90 13.62 -4.00
N SER A 213 4.95 13.00 -4.53
CA SER A 213 5.20 12.96 -5.97
C SER A 213 4.46 11.81 -6.65
N LYS A 214 4.25 10.71 -5.91
CA LYS A 214 3.67 9.49 -6.44
C LYS A 214 2.80 8.78 -5.41
N VAL A 215 1.65 8.29 -5.87
CA VAL A 215 0.80 7.38 -5.11
C VAL A 215 0.83 6.02 -5.80
N ILE A 216 1.05 4.94 -5.04
CA ILE A 216 0.94 3.56 -5.54
C ILE A 216 -0.13 2.85 -4.74
N ALA A 217 -1.27 2.58 -5.39
CA ALA A 217 -2.46 2.05 -4.76
C ALA A 217 -2.75 0.63 -5.27
N PHE A 218 -2.48 -0.37 -4.43
CA PHE A 218 -2.65 -1.79 -4.76
C PHE A 218 -4.05 -2.28 -4.41
N ASN A 219 -4.77 -2.86 -5.37
CA ASN A 219 -6.14 -3.35 -5.16
C ASN A 219 -7.01 -2.34 -4.38
N SER A 220 -6.82 -1.04 -4.64
CA SER A 220 -7.40 0.02 -3.82
C SER A 220 -8.91 0.01 -3.84
N SER A 221 -9.54 0.36 -2.72
CA SER A 221 -10.96 0.68 -2.68
C SER A 221 -11.22 1.95 -3.51
N PRO A 222 -12.47 2.20 -3.94
CA PRO A 222 -12.77 3.35 -4.78
C PRO A 222 -12.51 4.68 -4.03
N VAL A 223 -12.66 4.73 -2.72
CA VAL A 223 -12.61 6.00 -1.99
C VAL A 223 -11.19 6.58 -1.94
N THR A 224 -11.03 7.79 -2.46
CA THR A 224 -9.74 8.46 -2.67
C THR A 224 -9.50 9.63 -1.71
N GLY A 225 -10.49 9.99 -0.88
CA GLY A 225 -10.39 11.18 -0.01
C GLY A 225 -10.56 12.53 -0.73
N TRP A 226 -10.83 12.54 -2.04
CA TRP A 226 -10.90 13.76 -2.86
C TRP A 226 -11.89 14.80 -2.33
N PHE A 227 -13.13 14.38 -2.05
CA PHE A 227 -14.21 15.26 -1.61
C PHE A 227 -14.14 15.59 -0.11
N SER A 228 -13.35 14.84 0.67
CA SER A 228 -13.17 15.04 2.12
C SER A 228 -11.95 15.91 2.46
N THR A 229 -11.14 16.27 1.46
CA THR A 229 -9.97 17.13 1.62
C THR A 229 -10.30 18.58 1.32
N ALA A 230 -9.88 19.48 2.21
CA ALA A 230 -10.01 20.91 1.98
C ALA A 230 -9.24 21.37 0.74
N ASN A 231 -9.75 22.39 0.08
CA ASN A 231 -9.07 23.06 -1.04
C ASN A 231 -9.04 24.56 -0.78
N PRO A 232 -7.86 25.18 -0.57
CA PRO A 232 -6.51 24.58 -0.56
C PRO A 232 -6.27 23.58 0.61
N PRO A 233 -5.25 22.70 0.56
CA PRO A 233 -4.17 22.62 -0.45
C PRO A 233 -4.38 21.58 -1.56
N ARG A 234 -5.53 20.88 -1.61
CA ARG A 234 -5.75 19.73 -2.50
C ARG A 234 -5.33 19.97 -3.96
N ASP A 235 -5.86 20.99 -4.63
CA ASP A 235 -5.65 21.14 -6.07
C ASP A 235 -4.16 21.43 -6.38
N GLU A 236 -3.48 22.21 -5.54
CA GLU A 236 -2.04 22.47 -5.66
C GLU A 236 -1.19 21.22 -5.44
N ASN A 237 -1.57 20.36 -4.51
CA ASN A 237 -0.88 19.09 -4.25
C ASN A 237 -1.06 18.09 -5.41
N THR A 238 -2.09 18.25 -6.23
CA THR A 238 -2.35 17.34 -7.35
C THR A 238 -1.55 17.66 -8.60
N LYS A 239 -0.97 18.87 -8.69
CA LYS A 239 -0.17 19.28 -9.85
C LYS A 239 1.09 18.42 -10.00
N GLY A 240 1.10 17.63 -11.07
CA GLY A 240 2.19 16.69 -11.36
C GLY A 240 2.26 15.51 -10.39
N LEU A 241 1.16 15.20 -9.69
CA LEU A 241 1.03 13.99 -8.89
C LEU A 241 0.79 12.79 -9.81
N GLU A 242 1.63 11.77 -9.70
CA GLU A 242 1.43 10.48 -10.36
C GLU A 242 0.61 9.55 -9.45
N ILE A 243 -0.39 8.86 -10.00
CA ILE A 243 -1.19 7.87 -9.29
C ILE A 243 -1.18 6.58 -10.09
N ASP A 244 -0.41 5.60 -9.61
CA ASP A 244 -0.35 4.26 -10.17
C ASP A 244 -1.32 3.37 -9.40
N ARG A 245 -2.41 2.94 -10.05
CA ARG A 245 -3.34 1.98 -9.47
C ARG A 245 -3.02 0.59 -10.01
N VAL A 246 -2.60 -0.30 -9.13
CA VAL A 246 -2.08 -1.62 -9.49
C VAL A 246 -3.03 -2.70 -9.01
N PHE A 247 -3.39 -3.64 -9.88
CA PHE A 247 -4.44 -4.63 -9.62
C PHE A 247 -4.05 -6.02 -10.10
N GLU A 248 -4.53 -7.06 -9.41
CA GLU A 248 -4.46 -8.46 -9.85
C GLU A 248 -5.76 -8.89 -10.56
N HIS A 249 -5.67 -9.81 -11.54
CA HIS A 249 -6.82 -10.32 -12.28
C HIS A 249 -7.76 -11.12 -11.37
N GLY A 250 -9.08 -10.90 -11.51
CA GLY A 250 -10.10 -11.65 -10.77
C GLY A 250 -10.30 -11.19 -9.31
N GLU A 251 -9.69 -10.07 -8.93
CA GLU A 251 -9.89 -9.39 -7.65
C GLU A 251 -11.30 -8.77 -7.59
N ALA A 252 -12.09 -9.12 -6.58
CA ALA A 252 -13.51 -8.79 -6.49
C ALA A 252 -13.82 -7.27 -6.44
N LEU A 253 -12.87 -6.42 -6.02
CA LEU A 253 -13.03 -4.96 -6.04
C LEU A 253 -12.90 -4.35 -7.44
N ALA A 254 -12.50 -5.09 -8.48
CA ALA A 254 -12.59 -4.59 -9.86
C ALA A 254 -14.02 -4.16 -10.21
N TYR A 255 -15.03 -4.84 -9.66
CA TYR A 255 -16.46 -4.54 -9.86
C TYR A 255 -16.96 -3.34 -9.04
N VAL A 256 -16.32 -3.02 -7.91
CA VAL A 256 -16.73 -1.91 -7.02
C VAL A 256 -16.12 -0.57 -7.44
N ARG A 257 -15.17 -0.55 -8.39
CA ARG A 257 -14.52 0.67 -8.92
C ARG A 257 -15.30 1.40 -10.03
N LEU A 258 -16.34 0.77 -10.58
CA LEU A 258 -17.21 1.36 -11.61
C LEU A 258 -17.82 2.73 -11.24
N PRO A 259 -18.23 3.02 -9.99
CA PRO A 259 -18.91 4.28 -9.66
C PRO A 259 -18.02 5.54 -9.67
N ILE A 260 -16.70 5.44 -9.45
CA ILE A 260 -15.85 6.66 -9.29
C ILE A 260 -15.28 7.21 -10.59
N ASN A 261 -15.03 6.35 -11.58
CA ASN A 261 -14.73 6.83 -12.93
C ASN A 261 -15.91 7.66 -13.51
N ILE A 262 -17.11 7.50 -12.94
CA ILE A 262 -18.33 8.25 -13.30
C ILE A 262 -18.44 9.56 -12.49
N ILE A 263 -18.12 9.55 -11.18
CA ILE A 263 -18.35 10.70 -10.28
C ILE A 263 -17.26 11.78 -10.38
N ALA A 264 -16.02 11.43 -10.71
CA ALA A 264 -14.94 12.40 -10.92
C ALA A 264 -13.94 11.89 -11.96
N PRO A 265 -14.20 12.14 -13.25
CA PRO A 265 -13.39 11.64 -14.36
C PRO A 265 -11.90 12.02 -14.22
N PRO A 266 -10.97 11.07 -14.46
CA PRO A 266 -9.52 11.35 -14.39
C PRO A 266 -9.07 12.51 -15.29
N ASN A 267 -9.75 12.73 -16.42
CA ASN A 267 -9.46 13.80 -17.38
C ASN A 267 -9.88 15.22 -16.92
N LYS A 268 -10.40 15.37 -15.70
CA LYS A 268 -10.70 16.67 -15.08
C LYS A 268 -9.75 17.03 -13.93
N ARG A 269 -8.62 16.33 -13.80
CA ARG A 269 -7.64 16.52 -12.72
C ARG A 269 -6.25 16.75 -13.31
N ASP A 270 -5.43 17.56 -12.63
CA ASP A 270 -4.02 17.77 -12.98
C ASP A 270 -3.11 16.60 -12.54
N SER A 271 -3.71 15.48 -12.09
CA SER A 271 -3.01 14.26 -11.70
C SER A 271 -2.99 13.21 -12.82
N TYR A 272 -1.87 12.53 -12.97
CA TYR A 272 -1.67 11.47 -13.95
C TYR A 272 -2.08 10.13 -13.37
N VAL A 273 -3.22 9.58 -13.79
CA VAL A 273 -3.72 8.29 -13.30
C VAL A 273 -3.40 7.18 -14.29
N LYS A 274 -2.53 6.24 -13.89
CA LYS A 274 -2.17 5.05 -14.67
C LYS A 274 -2.73 3.80 -14.01
N ASP A 275 -3.32 2.89 -14.79
CA ASP A 275 -3.79 1.60 -14.30
C ASP A 275 -2.90 0.47 -14.79
N LEU A 276 -2.48 -0.40 -13.88
CA LEU A 276 -1.72 -1.60 -14.18
C LEU A 276 -2.49 -2.81 -13.69
N ARG A 277 -2.78 -3.74 -14.60
CA ARG A 277 -3.40 -5.02 -14.28
C ARG A 277 -2.47 -6.16 -14.60
N PHE A 278 -2.13 -6.89 -13.55
CA PHE A 278 -1.37 -8.12 -13.55
C PHE A 278 -2.31 -9.33 -13.63
N ASN A 279 -1.79 -10.45 -14.12
CA ASN A 279 -2.47 -11.73 -14.19
C ASN A 279 -1.50 -12.83 -13.74
N LEU A 280 -1.12 -12.76 -12.46
CA LEU A 280 -0.14 -13.65 -11.85
C LEU A 280 -0.78 -14.90 -11.23
N LYS A 281 -2.10 -14.89 -11.01
CA LYS A 281 -2.83 -16.05 -10.50
C LYS A 281 -3.65 -16.70 -11.61
N VAL A 282 -3.37 -17.98 -11.86
CA VAL A 282 -3.98 -18.76 -12.96
C VAL A 282 -5.40 -19.24 -12.60
N THR A 283 -5.72 -19.33 -11.31
CA THR A 283 -7.07 -19.65 -10.81
C THR A 283 -7.87 -18.41 -10.39
N PRO A 284 -9.12 -18.23 -10.89
CA PRO A 284 -10.04 -17.21 -10.38
C PRO A 284 -10.40 -17.52 -8.92
N GLY A 285 -10.06 -16.63 -7.97
CA GLY A 285 -10.23 -16.90 -6.53
C GLY A 285 -10.91 -15.79 -5.73
N GLY A 286 -11.41 -14.73 -6.37
CA GLY A 286 -12.18 -13.67 -5.72
C GLY A 286 -11.43 -13.02 -4.53
N VAL A 287 -11.89 -13.30 -3.31
CA VAL A 287 -11.33 -12.77 -2.04
C VAL A 287 -9.93 -13.34 -1.71
N SER A 288 -9.61 -14.55 -2.20
CA SER A 288 -8.28 -15.17 -2.10
C SER A 288 -7.24 -14.39 -2.93
N ASN A 289 -7.66 -13.78 -4.04
CA ASN A 289 -6.79 -13.01 -4.95
C ASN A 289 -6.48 -11.58 -4.44
N HIS A 290 -7.09 -11.17 -3.31
CA HIS A 290 -6.89 -9.86 -2.67
C HIS A 290 -5.79 -9.87 -1.60
N GLY A 291 -5.12 -11.01 -1.38
CA GLY A 291 -4.01 -11.09 -0.43
C GLY A 291 -2.77 -10.35 -0.93
N SER A 292 -2.36 -9.31 -0.22
CA SER A 292 -1.15 -8.53 -0.55
C SER A 292 0.14 -9.36 -0.45
N GLN A 293 0.20 -10.35 0.44
CA GLN A 293 1.38 -11.21 0.63
C GLN A 293 1.68 -12.10 -0.57
N PHE A 294 0.71 -12.86 -1.06
CA PHE A 294 0.89 -13.68 -2.28
C PHE A 294 1.27 -12.79 -3.45
N PHE A 295 0.55 -11.68 -3.66
CA PHE A 295 0.81 -10.78 -4.76
C PHE A 295 2.22 -10.17 -4.70
N ALA A 296 2.68 -9.76 -3.51
CA ALA A 296 4.03 -9.26 -3.31
C ALA A 296 5.11 -10.30 -3.60
N CYS A 297 4.95 -11.51 -3.04
CA CYS A 297 5.89 -12.61 -3.24
C CYS A 297 5.96 -13.03 -4.71
N ARG A 298 4.80 -13.18 -5.37
CA ARG A 298 4.75 -13.58 -6.78
C ARG A 298 5.35 -12.49 -7.68
N LEU A 299 5.10 -11.23 -7.39
CA LEU A 299 5.69 -10.12 -8.13
C LEU A 299 7.21 -10.03 -7.92
N ALA A 300 7.71 -10.32 -6.73
CA ALA A 300 9.14 -10.40 -6.44
C ALA A 300 9.83 -11.55 -7.22
N GLU A 301 9.19 -12.71 -7.34
CA GLU A 301 9.68 -13.82 -8.16
C GLU A 301 9.79 -13.43 -9.64
N VAL A 302 8.74 -12.81 -10.19
CA VAL A 302 8.70 -12.34 -11.58
C VAL A 302 9.73 -11.22 -11.83
N ALA A 303 9.99 -10.38 -10.82
CA ALA A 303 11.02 -9.37 -10.87
C ALA A 303 12.46 -9.95 -10.85
N GLY A 304 12.61 -11.23 -10.51
CA GLY A 304 13.90 -11.89 -10.33
C GLY A 304 14.54 -11.63 -8.95
N ALA A 305 13.81 -11.05 -8.00
CA ALA A 305 14.34 -10.71 -6.67
C ALA A 305 14.70 -11.95 -5.83
N THR A 306 14.13 -13.12 -6.17
CA THR A 306 14.35 -14.41 -5.51
C THR A 306 15.36 -15.31 -6.27
N LYS A 307 16.10 -14.72 -7.23
CA LYS A 307 17.12 -15.40 -8.06
C LYS A 307 16.59 -16.67 -8.76
N GLY A 308 15.33 -16.64 -9.17
CA GLY A 308 14.67 -17.76 -9.88
C GLY A 308 14.05 -18.80 -8.97
N THR A 309 14.11 -18.64 -7.64
CA THR A 309 13.40 -19.51 -6.70
C THR A 309 11.93 -19.12 -6.63
N ILE A 310 11.03 -20.09 -6.81
CA ILE A 310 9.60 -19.91 -6.61
C ILE A 310 9.26 -20.34 -5.18
N HIS A 311 8.73 -19.43 -4.40
CA HIS A 311 8.26 -19.65 -3.04
C HIS A 311 6.74 -19.72 -2.95
N THR A 312 6.03 -19.25 -3.97
CA THR A 312 4.57 -19.12 -3.95
C THR A 312 3.79 -20.40 -4.25
N GLU A 313 4.45 -21.52 -4.54
CA GLU A 313 3.77 -22.80 -4.82
C GLU A 313 2.86 -23.24 -3.68
N SER A 314 3.25 -23.00 -2.42
CA SER A 314 2.46 -23.38 -1.25
C SER A 314 1.12 -22.63 -1.12
N PHE A 315 0.93 -21.51 -1.82
CA PHE A 315 -0.35 -20.79 -1.81
C PHE A 315 -1.42 -21.45 -2.67
N ALA A 316 -1.05 -22.34 -3.60
CA ALA A 316 -2.01 -23.07 -4.43
C ALA A 316 -2.78 -24.14 -3.62
N ASN A 317 -2.15 -24.72 -2.60
CA ASN A 317 -2.70 -25.84 -1.83
C ASN A 317 -3.73 -25.42 -0.76
N GLU A 318 -3.85 -24.12 -0.43
CA GLU A 318 -4.88 -23.64 0.50
C GLU A 318 -6.28 -23.55 -0.13
N GLU A 319 -6.39 -23.49 -1.47
CA GLU A 319 -7.70 -23.38 -2.13
C GLU A 319 -8.49 -24.70 -2.11
N GLU A 320 -7.84 -25.82 -1.78
CA GLU A 320 -8.48 -27.15 -1.72
C GLU A 320 -9.08 -27.49 -0.34
N VAL A 321 -8.70 -26.79 0.73
CA VAL A 321 -9.23 -27.05 2.07
C VAL A 321 -10.48 -26.20 2.29
N LYS A 322 -11.61 -26.65 1.73
CA LYS A 322 -12.94 -26.17 2.18
C LYS A 322 -13.15 -26.59 3.64
N PRO A 323 -13.68 -25.72 4.51
CA PRO A 323 -14.18 -26.18 5.80
C PRO A 323 -15.32 -27.16 5.52
N GLU A 324 -15.19 -28.39 6.03
CA GLU A 324 -16.33 -29.29 6.17
C GLU A 324 -17.40 -28.55 6.97
N VAL A 325 -18.49 -28.18 6.30
CA VAL A 325 -19.72 -27.79 6.99
C VAL A 325 -20.21 -29.05 7.68
N SER A 326 -19.85 -29.23 8.95
CA SER A 326 -20.46 -30.22 9.82
C SER A 326 -21.94 -29.85 9.98
N VAL A 327 -22.79 -30.44 9.16
CA VAL A 327 -24.24 -30.41 9.33
C VAL A 327 -24.53 -31.26 10.57
N PHE A 328 -24.59 -30.63 11.74
CA PHE A 328 -25.19 -31.27 12.90
C PHE A 328 -26.68 -31.46 12.64
N GLY A 329 -27.06 -32.73 12.49
CA GLY A 329 -28.40 -33.16 12.16
C GLY A 329 -29.43 -32.74 13.19
N ALA A 330 -30.59 -32.37 12.68
CA ALA A 330 -31.83 -32.36 13.44
C ALA A 330 -32.08 -33.76 14.01
N VAL A 331 -32.29 -33.87 15.32
CA VAL A 331 -32.97 -35.01 15.93
C VAL A 331 -34.25 -34.47 16.53
N SER A 332 -35.35 -34.77 15.85
CA SER A 332 -36.69 -34.77 16.40
C SER A 332 -36.81 -35.86 17.47
N LYS A 333 -37.36 -35.53 18.64
CA LYS A 333 -38.38 -36.33 19.31
C LYS A 333 -39.35 -35.41 20.02
#